data_AF-A0A7Y5JWS8-F1
#
_entry.id   AF-A0A7Y5JWS8-F1
#
_cell.length_a   1.000
_cell.length_b   1.000
_cell.length_c   1.000
_cell.angle_alpha   90.00
_cell.angle_beta   90.00
_cell.angle_gamma   90.00
#
_symmetry.space_group_name_H-M   'P 1'
#
loop_
_entity.id
_entity.type
_entity.pdbx_description
1 polymer ?
#
loop_
_entity_poly.entity_id
_entity_poly.type
_entity_poly.pdbx_seq_one_letter_code
_entity_poly.pdbx_strand_id
1 'polypeptide(L)'
;MTETVVAIGTRKGLWIARSSDRTEWTLEGPHFLMSEVASVAIDTRQGRSTVLAGVKSWHWGPTVQASTDGGRTWTESAERALAFPSDTDTALERVWQLTPDPNDADVVWAGVEPHALFKSTDRGERYELVRGLWDHPHRPTWEPGFGGGAVHTIVPEPGHPESMLVAMSAGGVYRSADGGATWSPSNPGIRAGFMPDNEYPEYGQCVHKVARGQGDGELFAQNHNGVYRSSDNGQSWQSIAEGLPTDFGFTVLAHPTRPGVVWVVPVADAGERIPPDAQLQVQRSDDAGATWRRQAAGLPDHSYTCVLRDAAGLDSADPVGVYLGTRNGDVFASADEGESFQRIATQLPDVLVVRAAQLV
;
A
#
# COMPACT_ATOMS: atom_id res chain seq x y z
N MET A 1 25.73 8.29 -7.75
CA MET A 1 24.98 9.55 -7.96
C MET A 1 23.56 9.18 -7.66
N THR A 2 22.91 9.88 -6.74
CA THR A 2 21.58 9.47 -6.27
C THR A 2 20.56 9.59 -7.40
N GLU A 3 19.84 8.50 -7.68
CA GLU A 3 18.79 8.43 -8.69
C GLU A 3 17.46 8.16 -7.99
N THR A 4 16.41 8.91 -8.36
CA THR A 4 15.04 8.63 -7.91
C THR A 4 14.38 7.69 -8.88
N VAL A 5 13.79 6.62 -8.35
CA VAL A 5 13.09 5.58 -9.12
C VAL A 5 11.64 5.52 -8.68
N VAL A 6 10.72 5.45 -9.64
CA VAL A 6 9.29 5.24 -9.42
C VAL A 6 8.86 3.99 -10.18
N ALA A 7 8.59 2.92 -9.46
CA ALA A 7 8.04 1.68 -10.00
C ALA A 7 6.51 1.78 -10.10
N ILE A 8 5.98 1.55 -11.30
CA ILE A 8 4.58 1.74 -11.68
C ILE A 8 4.01 0.39 -12.15
N GLY A 9 3.38 -0.33 -11.23
CA GLY A 9 2.71 -1.60 -11.53
C GLY A 9 1.29 -1.37 -12.02
N THR A 10 0.90 -2.06 -13.09
CA THR A 10 -0.39 -1.90 -13.76
C THR A 10 -1.06 -3.24 -14.00
N ARG A 11 -2.29 -3.22 -14.53
CA ARG A 11 -2.96 -4.43 -15.00
C ARG A 11 -2.28 -5.20 -16.14
N LYS A 12 -1.29 -4.62 -16.84
CA LYS A 12 -0.63 -5.26 -17.99
C LYS A 12 0.89 -5.15 -18.00
N GLY A 13 1.51 -4.83 -16.87
CA GLY A 13 2.96 -4.85 -16.72
C GLY A 13 3.46 -3.85 -15.70
N LEU A 14 4.78 -3.74 -15.62
CA LEU A 14 5.52 -2.85 -14.75
C LEU A 14 6.36 -1.89 -15.59
N TRP A 15 6.31 -0.60 -15.25
CA TRP A 15 7.19 0.43 -15.79
C TRP A 15 8.05 1.01 -14.67
N ILE A 16 9.24 1.47 -15.00
CA ILE A 16 10.16 2.11 -14.06
C ILE A 16 10.48 3.51 -14.57
N ALA A 17 9.99 4.55 -13.89
CA ALA A 17 10.41 5.92 -14.19
C ALA A 17 11.66 6.27 -13.38
N ARG A 18 12.62 6.95 -14.00
CA ARG A 18 13.89 7.36 -13.37
C ARG A 18 14.15 8.84 -13.56
N SER A 19 14.74 9.46 -12.55
CA SER A 19 15.17 10.86 -12.59
C SER A 19 16.34 11.11 -11.65
N SER A 20 17.32 11.90 -12.09
CA SER A 20 18.43 12.38 -11.25
C SER A 20 18.08 13.63 -10.44
N ASP A 21 17.07 14.39 -10.85
CA ASP A 21 16.71 15.69 -10.27
C ASP A 21 15.24 15.81 -9.87
N ARG A 22 14.44 14.78 -10.14
CA ARG A 22 12.98 14.69 -9.95
C ARG A 22 12.17 15.68 -10.80
N THR A 23 12.80 16.24 -11.84
CA THR A 23 12.18 17.15 -12.82
C THR A 23 12.07 16.48 -14.19
N GLU A 24 13.17 15.94 -14.72
CA GLU A 24 13.18 15.20 -15.98
C GLU A 24 13.10 13.69 -15.73
N TRP A 25 12.15 13.02 -16.39
CA TRP A 25 11.88 11.60 -16.16
C TRP A 25 12.06 10.78 -17.44
N THR A 26 12.78 9.67 -17.32
CA THR A 26 12.82 8.63 -18.35
C THR A 26 11.99 7.45 -17.90
N LEU A 27 11.09 6.97 -18.76
CA LEU A 27 10.23 5.82 -18.49
C LEU A 27 10.77 4.56 -19.19
N GLU A 28 11.09 3.54 -18.41
CA GLU A 28 11.56 2.23 -18.87
C GLU A 28 10.45 1.18 -18.77
N GLY A 29 10.46 0.19 -19.66
CA GLY A 29 9.49 -0.92 -19.71
C GLY A 29 8.72 -1.00 -21.04
N PRO A 30 7.65 -1.82 -21.12
CA PRO A 30 7.10 -2.63 -20.03
C PRO A 30 7.97 -3.84 -19.68
N HIS A 31 8.13 -4.08 -18.38
CA HIS A 31 8.50 -5.38 -17.83
C HIS A 31 7.22 -6.20 -17.58
N PHE A 32 7.31 -7.53 -17.72
CA PHE A 32 6.17 -8.45 -17.49
C PHE A 32 4.92 -8.10 -18.30
N LEU A 33 5.08 -7.71 -19.57
CA LEU A 33 3.98 -7.32 -20.44
C LEU A 33 2.87 -8.39 -20.44
N MET A 34 1.61 -7.95 -20.36
CA MET A 34 0.40 -8.78 -20.24
C MET A 34 0.29 -9.57 -18.93
N SER A 35 1.11 -9.27 -17.93
CA SER A 35 0.92 -9.74 -16.55
C SER A 35 0.47 -8.57 -15.68
N GLU A 36 -0.41 -8.86 -14.72
CA GLU A 36 -0.81 -7.87 -13.73
C GLU A 36 0.30 -7.71 -12.68
N VAL A 37 0.64 -6.46 -12.33
CA VAL A 37 1.60 -6.15 -11.28
C VAL A 37 0.90 -5.31 -10.22
N ALA A 38 0.43 -5.97 -9.16
CA ALA A 38 -0.39 -5.35 -8.12
C ALA A 38 0.41 -4.96 -6.86
N SER A 39 1.64 -5.44 -6.74
CA SER A 39 2.51 -5.18 -5.58
C SER A 39 3.94 -4.95 -6.04
N VAL A 40 4.56 -3.91 -5.48
CA VAL A 40 6.00 -3.66 -5.61
C VAL A 40 6.54 -3.27 -4.25
N ALA A 41 7.77 -3.70 -3.95
CA ALA A 41 8.60 -3.20 -2.87
C ALA A 41 9.97 -2.80 -3.43
N ILE A 42 10.51 -1.68 -2.95
CA ILE A 42 11.89 -1.28 -3.24
C ILE A 42 12.63 -1.31 -1.90
N ASP A 43 13.61 -2.20 -1.79
CA ASP A 43 14.45 -2.35 -0.61
C ASP A 43 15.80 -1.65 -0.82
N THR A 44 15.97 -0.53 -0.11
CA THR A 44 17.19 0.26 -0.08
C THR A 44 18.03 0.05 1.19
N ARG A 45 17.57 -0.81 2.11
CA ARG A 45 18.27 -1.10 3.37
C ARG A 45 19.65 -1.67 3.04
N GLN A 46 20.64 -1.33 3.85
CA GLN A 46 22.04 -1.77 3.65
C GLN A 46 22.62 -1.42 2.26
N GLY A 47 22.13 -0.34 1.62
CA GLY A 47 22.62 0.09 0.31
C GLY A 47 22.17 -0.78 -0.86
N ARG A 48 21.13 -1.60 -0.66
CA ARG A 48 20.55 -2.43 -1.72
C ARG A 48 19.80 -1.56 -2.73
N SER A 49 19.58 -2.13 -3.91
CA SER A 49 18.67 -1.59 -4.92
C SER A 49 17.68 -2.67 -5.36
N THR A 50 17.26 -3.49 -4.40
CA THR A 50 16.42 -4.65 -4.69
C THR A 50 14.99 -4.20 -4.95
N VAL A 51 14.40 -4.65 -6.06
CA VAL A 51 12.98 -4.46 -6.36
C VAL A 51 12.31 -5.83 -6.38
N LEU A 52 11.27 -5.99 -5.57
CA LEU A 52 10.40 -7.17 -5.57
C LEU A 52 9.06 -6.78 -6.19
N ALA A 53 8.54 -7.60 -7.11
CA ALA A 53 7.27 -7.37 -7.77
C ALA A 53 6.38 -8.60 -7.67
N GLY A 54 5.16 -8.43 -7.16
CA GLY A 54 4.10 -9.44 -7.22
C GLY A 54 3.45 -9.41 -8.60
N VAL A 55 3.69 -10.46 -9.40
CA VAL A 55 3.27 -10.57 -10.79
C VAL A 55 2.25 -11.69 -10.94
N LYS A 56 1.09 -11.42 -11.54
CA LYS A 56 0.08 -12.42 -11.89
C LYS A 56 0.00 -12.60 -13.40
N SER A 57 0.50 -13.75 -13.87
CA SER A 57 0.28 -14.20 -15.23
C SER A 57 -1.12 -14.81 -15.35
N TRP A 58 -1.80 -14.50 -16.45
CA TRP A 58 -3.08 -15.13 -16.78
C TRP A 58 -2.96 -16.61 -17.19
N HIS A 59 -1.74 -17.05 -17.52
CA HIS A 59 -1.45 -18.45 -17.86
C HIS A 59 -0.88 -19.23 -16.70
N TRP A 60 0.07 -18.63 -15.97
CA TRP A 60 0.90 -19.33 -15.00
C TRP A 60 0.57 -18.99 -13.55
N GLY A 61 -0.36 -18.05 -13.32
CA GLY A 61 -0.76 -17.64 -11.99
C GLY A 61 0.20 -16.61 -11.35
N PRO A 62 0.03 -16.36 -10.04
CA PRO A 62 0.83 -15.39 -9.28
C PRO A 62 2.22 -15.91 -8.87
N THR A 63 3.20 -15.03 -8.91
CA THR A 63 4.59 -15.25 -8.45
C THR A 63 5.22 -13.95 -7.98
N VAL A 64 6.39 -14.02 -7.34
CA VAL A 64 7.23 -12.87 -7.02
C VAL A 64 8.46 -12.85 -7.93
N GLN A 65 8.70 -11.72 -8.58
CA GLN A 65 9.88 -11.45 -9.39
C GLN A 65 10.82 -10.51 -8.64
N ALA A 66 12.14 -10.69 -8.82
CA ALA A 66 13.14 -9.90 -8.13
C ALA A 66 14.15 -9.28 -9.11
N SER A 67 14.57 -8.06 -8.79
CA SER A 67 15.66 -7.34 -9.44
C SER A 67 16.64 -6.87 -8.38
N THR A 68 17.94 -6.87 -8.68
CA THR A 68 19.01 -6.41 -7.78
C THR A 68 19.74 -5.17 -8.31
N ASP A 69 19.26 -4.58 -9.39
CA ASP A 69 19.86 -3.43 -10.08
C ASP A 69 18.86 -2.26 -10.27
N GLY A 70 17.92 -2.16 -9.32
CA GLY A 70 16.89 -1.12 -9.30
C GLY A 70 15.76 -1.32 -10.31
N GLY A 71 15.51 -2.56 -10.75
CA GLY A 71 14.43 -2.91 -11.69
C GLY A 71 14.83 -2.95 -13.16
N ARG A 72 16.13 -2.89 -13.49
CA ARG A 72 16.62 -2.90 -14.88
C ARG A 72 16.60 -4.33 -15.45
N THR A 73 17.07 -5.29 -14.66
CA THR A 73 17.03 -6.72 -15.00
C THR A 73 16.32 -7.52 -13.91
N TRP A 74 15.70 -8.63 -14.31
CA TRP A 74 14.84 -9.43 -13.45
C TRP A 74 15.29 -10.88 -13.48
N THR A 75 15.31 -11.51 -12.30
CA THR A 75 15.61 -12.92 -12.14
C THR A 75 14.32 -13.66 -11.86
N GLU A 76 14.02 -14.69 -12.64
CA GLU A 76 12.93 -15.61 -12.37
C GLU A 76 13.41 -16.74 -11.45
N SER A 77 12.57 -17.18 -10.51
CA SER A 77 12.84 -18.32 -9.64
C SER A 77 11.54 -19.02 -9.30
N ALA A 78 11.48 -20.34 -9.51
CA ALA A 78 10.33 -21.15 -9.15
C ALA A 78 10.10 -21.18 -7.63
N GLU A 79 11.15 -20.97 -6.84
CA GLU A 79 11.08 -20.94 -5.37
C GLU A 79 10.30 -19.72 -4.84
N ARG A 80 10.18 -18.65 -5.65
CA ARG A 80 9.42 -17.43 -5.33
C ARG A 80 7.93 -17.54 -5.62
N ALA A 81 7.46 -18.68 -6.12
CA ALA A 81 6.04 -18.95 -6.22
C ALA A 81 5.48 -19.23 -4.82
N LEU A 82 4.72 -18.29 -4.28
CA LEU A 82 4.02 -18.48 -3.01
C LEU A 82 2.98 -19.60 -3.19
N ALA A 83 3.17 -20.69 -2.45
CA ALA A 83 2.27 -21.83 -2.48
C ALA A 83 1.66 -22.03 -1.09
N PHE A 84 0.34 -22.17 -1.07
CA PHE A 84 -0.35 -22.60 0.14
C PHE A 84 0.02 -24.06 0.45
N PRO A 85 0.24 -24.41 1.73
CA PRO A 85 0.44 -25.79 2.14
C PRO A 85 -0.71 -26.71 1.71
N SER A 86 -0.41 -27.96 1.38
CA SER A 86 -1.38 -28.91 0.80
C SER A 86 -2.58 -29.22 1.69
N ASP A 87 -2.47 -29.00 3.01
CA ASP A 87 -3.55 -29.19 3.98
C ASP A 87 -4.60 -28.07 3.98
N THR A 88 -4.34 -26.97 3.26
CA THR A 88 -5.25 -25.81 3.23
C THR A 88 -6.31 -25.88 2.12
N ASP A 89 -6.14 -26.77 1.14
CA ASP A 89 -6.97 -26.88 -0.07
C ASP A 89 -7.26 -25.51 -0.72
N THR A 90 -6.24 -24.64 -0.75
CA THR A 90 -6.35 -23.24 -1.17
C THR A 90 -5.33 -22.93 -2.26
N ALA A 91 -5.69 -22.07 -3.21
CA ALA A 91 -4.79 -21.54 -4.22
C ALA A 91 -4.56 -20.04 -4.00
N LEU A 92 -3.35 -19.60 -4.35
CA LEU A 92 -3.00 -18.18 -4.35
C LEU A 92 -3.67 -17.47 -5.53
N GLU A 93 -4.39 -16.39 -5.25
CA GLU A 93 -5.01 -15.56 -6.28
C GLU A 93 -4.14 -14.37 -6.67
N ARG A 94 -3.56 -13.67 -5.68
CA ARG A 94 -2.78 -12.45 -5.92
C ARG A 94 -1.87 -12.15 -4.73
N VAL A 95 -0.67 -11.64 -5.03
CA VAL A 95 0.19 -10.98 -4.03
C VAL A 95 -0.20 -9.50 -3.98
N TRP A 96 -0.82 -9.09 -2.88
CA TRP A 96 -1.36 -7.73 -2.69
C TRP A 96 -0.34 -6.74 -2.15
N GLN A 97 0.58 -7.21 -1.31
CA GLN A 97 1.63 -6.35 -0.78
C GLN A 97 2.90 -7.15 -0.51
N LEU A 98 4.05 -6.52 -0.73
CA LEU A 98 5.36 -6.97 -0.33
C LEU A 98 5.94 -5.90 0.59
N THR A 99 6.44 -6.30 1.76
CA THR A 99 6.92 -5.38 2.79
C THR A 99 8.24 -5.90 3.36
N PRO A 100 9.38 -5.29 2.98
CA PRO A 100 10.66 -5.53 3.63
C PRO A 100 10.60 -5.10 5.11
N ASP A 101 11.04 -5.95 6.03
CA ASP A 101 10.91 -5.71 7.47
C ASP A 101 11.92 -4.67 8.01
N PRO A 102 11.51 -3.59 8.69
CA PRO A 102 12.46 -2.59 9.18
C PRO A 102 13.48 -3.13 10.20
N ASN A 103 13.20 -4.26 10.86
CA ASN A 103 14.03 -4.85 11.91
C ASN A 103 15.01 -5.91 11.40
N ASP A 104 14.73 -6.53 10.25
CA ASP A 104 15.57 -7.57 9.68
C ASP A 104 15.65 -7.44 8.14
N ALA A 105 16.86 -7.18 7.65
CA ALA A 105 17.13 -6.98 6.23
C ALA A 105 16.84 -8.24 5.38
N ASP A 106 16.77 -9.42 5.98
CA ASP A 106 16.51 -10.67 5.27
C ASP A 106 15.03 -11.08 5.30
N VAL A 107 14.22 -10.39 6.10
CA VAL A 107 12.78 -10.65 6.20
C VAL A 107 11.99 -9.80 5.19
N VAL A 108 11.09 -10.49 4.48
CA VAL A 108 10.08 -9.87 3.61
C VAL A 108 8.72 -10.50 3.91
N TRP A 109 7.74 -9.68 4.19
CA TRP A 109 6.35 -10.10 4.36
C TRP A 109 5.59 -9.99 3.05
N ALA A 110 4.68 -10.93 2.81
CA ALA A 110 3.81 -10.93 1.64
C ALA A 110 2.34 -11.09 2.07
N GLY A 111 1.55 -10.06 1.81
CA GLY A 111 0.11 -10.07 2.03
C GLY A 111 -0.58 -10.53 0.76
N VAL A 112 -1.50 -11.48 0.86
CA VAL A 112 -2.06 -12.15 -0.31
C VAL A 112 -3.58 -12.28 -0.27
N GLU A 113 -4.12 -12.81 -1.38
CA GLU A 113 -5.49 -13.27 -1.54
C GLU A 113 -5.52 -14.78 -1.81
N PRO A 114 -6.39 -15.55 -1.13
CA PRO A 114 -7.32 -15.12 -0.06
C PRO A 114 -6.60 -14.67 1.23
N HIS A 115 -7.33 -14.10 2.20
CA HIS A 115 -6.82 -13.41 3.40
C HIS A 115 -5.74 -14.21 4.15
N ALA A 116 -4.48 -14.00 3.77
CA ALA A 116 -3.34 -14.71 4.32
C ALA A 116 -2.09 -13.84 4.30
N LEU A 117 -1.17 -14.17 5.20
CA LEU A 117 0.14 -13.55 5.34
C LEU A 117 1.20 -14.63 5.14
N PHE A 118 2.21 -14.32 4.36
CA PHE A 118 3.40 -15.13 4.16
C PHE A 118 4.63 -14.38 4.64
N LYS A 119 5.64 -15.13 5.08
CA LYS A 119 6.93 -14.62 5.54
C LYS A 119 8.04 -15.27 4.74
N SER A 120 8.96 -14.45 4.24
CA SER A 120 10.28 -14.89 3.78
C SER A 120 11.32 -14.47 4.82
N THR A 121 12.33 -15.32 5.02
CA THR A 121 13.53 -15.02 5.83
C THR A 121 14.81 -15.09 5.00
N ASP A 122 14.68 -15.08 3.69
CA ASP A 122 15.76 -15.22 2.72
C ASP A 122 15.64 -14.18 1.59
N ARG A 123 15.21 -12.96 1.95
CA ARG A 123 15.10 -11.78 1.08
C ARG A 123 14.04 -11.89 -0.02
N GLY A 124 12.98 -12.64 0.24
CA GLY A 124 11.88 -12.84 -0.69
C GLY A 124 12.13 -13.95 -1.71
N GLU A 125 13.05 -14.89 -1.43
CA GLU A 125 13.30 -16.07 -2.28
C GLU A 125 12.30 -17.20 -2.02
N ARG A 126 12.03 -17.52 -0.74
CA ARG A 126 11.03 -18.51 -0.32
C ARG A 126 10.08 -17.90 0.69
N TYR A 127 8.83 -18.32 0.65
CA TYR A 127 7.78 -17.79 1.52
C TYR A 127 7.04 -18.92 2.24
N GLU A 128 6.83 -18.75 3.53
CA GLU A 128 6.09 -19.67 4.38
C GLU A 128 4.80 -19.02 4.89
N LEU A 129 3.71 -19.79 4.93
CA LEU A 129 2.42 -19.34 5.42
C LEU A 129 2.49 -19.05 6.93
N VAL A 130 2.05 -17.86 7.34
CA VAL A 130 1.91 -17.48 8.75
C VAL A 130 0.65 -18.12 9.33
N ARG A 131 0.81 -19.30 9.93
CA ARG A 131 -0.28 -20.11 10.48
C ARG A 131 -1.12 -19.39 11.53
N GLY A 132 -0.50 -18.54 12.36
CA GLY A 132 -1.22 -17.78 13.39
C GLY A 132 -2.37 -16.92 12.85
N LEU A 133 -2.22 -16.34 11.66
CA LEU A 133 -3.30 -15.58 11.01
C LEU A 133 -4.23 -16.49 10.21
N TRP A 134 -3.67 -17.51 9.53
CA TRP A 134 -4.44 -18.45 8.71
C TRP A 134 -5.41 -19.32 9.53
N ASP A 135 -5.00 -19.77 10.70
CA ASP A 135 -5.80 -20.61 11.59
C ASP A 135 -6.63 -19.78 12.58
N HIS A 136 -6.65 -18.45 12.43
CA HIS A 136 -7.38 -17.56 13.32
C HIS A 136 -8.90 -17.85 13.27
N PRO A 137 -9.61 -17.91 14.43
CA PRO A 137 -11.03 -18.27 14.49
C PRO A 137 -11.97 -17.37 13.67
N HIS A 138 -11.60 -16.10 13.46
CA HIS A 138 -12.39 -15.15 12.65
C HIS A 138 -12.18 -15.33 11.14
N ARG A 139 -11.11 -16.00 10.69
CA ARG A 139 -10.81 -16.09 9.25
C ARG A 139 -11.97 -16.65 8.41
N PRO A 140 -12.67 -17.72 8.84
CA PRO A 140 -13.79 -18.25 8.07
C PRO A 140 -14.96 -17.27 7.86
N THR A 141 -15.03 -16.19 8.64
CA THR A 141 -16.08 -15.16 8.56
C THR A 141 -15.58 -13.82 8.01
N TRP A 142 -14.31 -13.70 7.60
CA TRP A 142 -13.84 -12.53 6.87
C TRP A 142 -14.38 -12.52 5.45
N GLU A 143 -15.28 -11.59 5.18
CA GLU A 143 -15.89 -11.43 3.87
C GLU A 143 -14.97 -10.65 2.91
N PRO A 144 -14.85 -11.06 1.64
CA PRO A 144 -14.10 -10.30 0.66
C PRO A 144 -14.79 -8.96 0.36
N GLY A 145 -14.02 -7.88 0.30
CA GLY A 145 -14.51 -6.63 -0.28
C GLY A 145 -14.57 -6.73 -1.81
N PHE A 146 -15.03 -5.67 -2.49
CA PHE A 146 -15.01 -5.59 -3.96
C PHE A 146 -13.62 -5.80 -4.59
N GLY A 147 -12.56 -5.62 -3.81
CA GLY A 147 -11.18 -5.84 -4.26
C GLY A 147 -10.77 -7.31 -4.27
N GLY A 148 -11.48 -8.19 -3.55
CA GLY A 148 -11.01 -9.53 -3.17
C GLY A 148 -10.73 -9.63 -1.67
N GLY A 149 -10.59 -10.84 -1.15
CA GLY A 149 -10.32 -11.08 0.27
C GLY A 149 -8.84 -10.97 0.58
N ALA A 150 -8.34 -9.75 0.74
CA ALA A 150 -6.90 -9.45 0.73
C ALA A 150 -6.36 -9.00 2.09
N VAL A 151 -5.21 -9.57 2.49
CA VAL A 151 -4.29 -8.87 3.40
C VAL A 151 -3.44 -7.94 2.53
N HIS A 152 -3.74 -6.65 2.54
CA HIS A 152 -3.13 -5.67 1.63
C HIS A 152 -2.30 -4.60 2.35
N THR A 153 -2.26 -4.63 3.69
CA THR A 153 -1.41 -3.74 4.46
C THR A 153 -0.75 -4.51 5.58
N ILE A 154 0.58 -4.41 5.65
CA ILE A 154 1.48 -5.03 6.60
C ILE A 154 2.39 -3.93 7.12
N VAL A 155 2.38 -3.72 8.42
CA VAL A 155 3.10 -2.64 9.11
C VAL A 155 3.83 -3.25 10.30
N PRO A 156 5.05 -3.80 10.10
CA PRO A 156 5.92 -4.18 11.21
C PRO A 156 6.28 -2.93 12.04
N GLU A 157 6.49 -3.11 13.33
CA GLU A 157 6.88 -2.04 14.24
C GLU A 157 8.43 -1.93 14.29
N PRO A 158 9.01 -0.79 13.87
CA PRO A 158 10.46 -0.58 13.98
C PRO A 158 10.92 -0.63 15.44
N GLY A 159 12.02 -1.35 15.70
CA GLY A 159 12.55 -1.60 17.05
C GLY A 159 11.89 -2.77 17.79
N HIS A 160 10.78 -3.32 17.27
CA HIS A 160 9.97 -4.36 17.91
C HIS A 160 9.67 -5.50 16.92
N PRO A 161 10.65 -6.39 16.64
CA PRO A 161 10.54 -7.41 15.58
C PRO A 161 9.39 -8.42 15.78
N GLU A 162 8.89 -8.56 17.00
CA GLU A 162 7.72 -9.36 17.35
C GLU A 162 6.39 -8.66 17.10
N SER A 163 6.37 -7.32 16.96
CA SER A 163 5.12 -6.57 16.81
C SER A 163 4.87 -6.13 15.38
N MET A 164 3.65 -6.37 14.92
CA MET A 164 3.19 -5.90 13.61
C MET A 164 1.68 -5.76 13.58
N LEU A 165 1.22 -5.00 12.59
CA LEU A 165 -0.18 -4.79 12.28
C LEU A 165 -0.44 -5.18 10.83
N VAL A 166 -1.58 -5.84 10.59
CA VAL A 166 -2.11 -6.09 9.25
C VAL A 166 -3.51 -5.50 9.09
N ALA A 167 -3.85 -5.07 7.88
CA ALA A 167 -5.19 -4.60 7.55
C ALA A 167 -5.75 -5.29 6.30
N MET A 168 -7.07 -5.49 6.33
CA MET A 168 -7.83 -6.26 5.37
C MET A 168 -9.09 -5.53 4.88
N SER A 169 -9.48 -5.84 3.64
CA SER A 169 -10.68 -5.35 2.96
C SER A 169 -11.53 -6.55 2.50
N ALA A 170 -12.46 -7.11 3.28
CA ALA A 170 -12.85 -6.72 4.63
C ALA A 170 -12.42 -7.76 5.68
N GLY A 171 -12.40 -7.35 6.93
CA GLY A 171 -11.88 -8.13 8.06
C GLY A 171 -11.35 -7.19 9.14
N GLY A 172 -10.86 -6.02 8.74
CA GLY A 172 -10.39 -4.97 9.61
C GLY A 172 -8.90 -5.07 9.87
N VAL A 173 -8.49 -4.51 10.99
CA VAL A 173 -7.12 -4.45 11.48
C VAL A 173 -6.89 -5.57 12.49
N TYR A 174 -5.76 -6.25 12.37
CA TYR A 174 -5.26 -7.22 13.34
C TYR A 174 -3.84 -6.89 13.75
N ARG A 175 -3.49 -7.15 15.01
CA ARG A 175 -2.14 -6.96 15.55
C ARG A 175 -1.59 -8.26 16.09
N SER A 176 -0.28 -8.43 15.95
CA SER A 176 0.50 -9.45 16.62
C SER A 176 1.57 -8.77 17.49
N ALA A 177 1.93 -9.42 18.59
CA ALA A 177 3.01 -9.02 19.51
C ALA A 177 3.99 -10.18 19.77
N ASP A 178 3.93 -11.24 18.95
CA ASP A 178 4.69 -12.47 19.11
C ASP A 178 5.22 -13.01 17.78
N GLY A 179 5.50 -12.12 16.83
CA GLY A 179 6.11 -12.44 15.54
C GLY A 179 5.15 -13.11 14.54
N GLY A 180 3.84 -12.95 14.74
CA GLY A 180 2.79 -13.52 13.90
C GLY A 180 2.25 -14.87 14.37
N ALA A 181 2.64 -15.34 15.56
CA ALA A 181 2.16 -16.59 16.13
C ALA A 181 0.70 -16.49 16.59
N THR A 182 0.30 -15.35 17.16
CA THR A 182 -1.09 -15.03 17.50
C THR A 182 -1.47 -13.63 17.03
N TRP A 183 -2.77 -13.42 16.83
CA TRP A 183 -3.34 -12.17 16.32
C TRP A 183 -4.57 -11.78 17.12
N SER A 184 -4.76 -10.49 17.34
CA SER A 184 -5.95 -9.92 17.98
C SER A 184 -6.55 -8.83 17.10
N PRO A 185 -7.90 -8.74 16.99
CA PRO A 185 -8.54 -7.64 16.29
C PRO A 185 -8.21 -6.31 16.96
N SER A 186 -8.06 -5.25 16.16
CA SER A 186 -7.56 -3.96 16.62
C SER A 186 -8.34 -2.80 15.98
N ASN A 187 -9.67 -2.91 16.03
CA ASN A 187 -10.61 -1.97 15.42
C ASN A 187 -11.36 -1.00 16.35
N PRO A 188 -11.12 -0.88 17.69
CA PRO A 188 -11.84 0.11 18.50
C PRO A 188 -11.78 1.51 17.90
N GLY A 189 -12.96 2.08 17.59
CA GLY A 189 -13.11 3.41 17.00
C GLY A 189 -13.16 3.45 15.46
N ILE A 190 -12.84 2.37 14.74
CA ILE A 190 -13.04 2.30 13.28
C ILE A 190 -14.48 1.90 12.97
N ARG A 191 -15.19 2.78 12.26
CA ARG A 191 -16.58 2.59 11.86
C ARG A 191 -16.71 1.63 10.66
N ALA A 192 -17.70 0.74 10.69
CA ALA A 192 -18.17 -0.07 9.58
C ALA A 192 -19.58 0.39 9.16
N GLY A 193 -19.67 1.50 8.41
CA GLY A 193 -20.96 2.13 8.07
C GLY A 193 -21.89 1.27 7.19
N PHE A 194 -21.36 0.21 6.60
CA PHE A 194 -22.11 -0.79 5.83
C PHE A 194 -22.70 -1.92 6.69
N MET A 195 -22.45 -1.92 8.01
CA MET A 195 -23.01 -2.86 8.99
C MET A 195 -24.02 -2.12 9.90
N PRO A 196 -25.29 -1.98 9.48
CA PRO A 196 -26.25 -1.10 10.16
C PRO A 196 -26.63 -1.54 11.59
N ASP A 197 -26.53 -2.85 11.90
CA ASP A 197 -26.85 -3.38 13.23
C ASP A 197 -25.74 -3.15 14.26
N ASN A 198 -24.51 -2.95 13.80
CA ASN A 198 -23.36 -2.62 14.65
C ASN A 198 -22.29 -1.90 13.82
N GLU A 199 -22.28 -0.56 13.90
CA GLU A 199 -21.32 0.26 13.16
C GLU A 199 -19.90 0.23 13.75
N TYR A 200 -19.69 -0.37 14.92
CA TYR A 200 -18.36 -0.53 15.55
C TYR A 200 -18.14 -1.99 15.97
N PRO A 201 -18.14 -2.93 15.01
CA PRO A 201 -17.91 -4.34 15.32
C PRO A 201 -16.46 -4.56 15.75
N GLU A 202 -16.21 -5.66 16.46
CA GLU A 202 -14.86 -6.05 16.84
C GLU A 202 -13.95 -6.25 15.61
N TYR A 203 -14.51 -6.76 14.52
CA TYR A 203 -13.84 -7.00 13.24
C TYR A 203 -14.84 -6.93 12.08
N GLY A 204 -14.33 -6.95 10.84
CA GLY A 204 -15.16 -6.88 9.63
C GLY A 204 -15.15 -5.52 8.93
N GLN A 205 -14.42 -4.54 9.48
CA GLN A 205 -14.15 -3.26 8.82
C GLN A 205 -13.50 -3.48 7.45
N CYS A 206 -13.74 -2.56 6.51
CA CYS A 206 -13.14 -2.57 5.18
C CYS A 206 -12.04 -1.50 5.12
N VAL A 207 -10.94 -1.76 5.83
CA VAL A 207 -9.82 -0.81 5.92
C VAL A 207 -9.08 -0.82 4.59
N HIS A 208 -8.91 0.34 3.96
CA HIS A 208 -8.32 0.42 2.62
C HIS A 208 -6.80 0.55 2.65
N LYS A 209 -6.23 1.31 3.60
CA LYS A 209 -4.78 1.45 3.74
C LYS A 209 -4.43 1.92 5.15
N VAL A 210 -3.31 1.43 5.69
CA VAL A 210 -2.68 1.95 6.91
C VAL A 210 -1.26 2.42 6.58
N ALA A 211 -0.86 3.56 7.12
CA ALA A 211 0.49 4.10 7.04
C ALA A 211 1.03 4.40 8.45
N ARG A 212 2.30 4.05 8.70
CA ARG A 212 2.98 4.38 9.95
C ARG A 212 3.61 5.77 9.86
N GLY A 213 3.25 6.63 10.80
CA GLY A 213 3.90 7.92 11.00
C GLY A 213 5.19 7.79 11.80
N GLN A 214 5.80 8.93 12.10
CA GLN A 214 7.03 8.99 12.90
C GLN A 214 6.79 9.37 14.36
N GLY A 215 5.54 9.70 14.72
CA GLY A 215 5.15 9.84 16.12
C GLY A 215 5.16 8.51 16.85
N ASP A 216 5.33 8.55 18.17
CA ASP A 216 5.27 7.34 19.00
C ASP A 216 3.89 6.67 18.86
N GLY A 217 3.90 5.40 18.48
CA GLY A 217 2.69 4.63 18.17
C GLY A 217 1.80 5.18 17.04
N GLU A 218 2.30 6.12 16.22
CA GLU A 218 1.49 6.85 15.26
C GLU A 218 1.16 6.03 14.01
N LEU A 219 -0.13 5.83 13.77
CA LEU A 219 -0.65 5.20 12.56
C LEU A 219 -1.80 6.03 12.00
N PHE A 220 -1.92 6.04 10.67
CA PHE A 220 -3.04 6.63 9.97
C PHE A 220 -3.73 5.57 9.12
N ALA A 221 -5.05 5.58 9.05
CA ALA A 221 -5.82 4.63 8.27
C ALA A 221 -6.87 5.33 7.39
N GLN A 222 -6.88 5.01 6.11
CA GLN A 222 -8.04 5.23 5.25
C GLN A 222 -8.91 3.99 5.32
N ASN A 223 -10.17 4.15 5.71
CA ASN A 223 -11.18 3.09 5.76
C ASN A 223 -12.23 3.31 4.66
N HIS A 224 -13.12 2.34 4.48
CA HIS A 224 -14.30 2.49 3.62
C HIS A 224 -15.20 3.65 4.05
N ASN A 225 -15.33 3.91 5.35
CA ASN A 225 -15.97 5.12 5.86
C ASN A 225 -15.07 5.72 6.94
N GLY A 226 -14.42 6.85 6.63
CA GLY A 226 -13.57 7.57 7.56
C GLY A 226 -12.08 7.48 7.27
N VAL A 227 -11.40 8.52 7.72
CA VAL A 227 -9.95 8.57 7.90
C VAL A 227 -9.69 8.59 9.40
N TYR A 228 -8.73 7.80 9.87
CA TYR A 228 -8.47 7.59 11.29
C TYR A 228 -7.00 7.76 11.63
N ARG A 229 -6.74 8.11 12.90
CA ARG A 229 -5.41 8.10 13.52
C ARG A 229 -5.42 7.21 14.75
N SER A 230 -4.32 6.51 14.97
CA SER A 230 -3.95 5.91 16.25
C SER A 230 -2.65 6.55 16.75
N SER A 231 -2.52 6.71 18.07
CA SER A 231 -1.29 7.13 18.74
C SER A 231 -0.83 6.08 19.78
N ASP A 232 -1.30 4.84 19.63
CA ASP A 232 -1.09 3.75 20.57
C ASP A 232 -0.79 2.43 19.83
N ASN A 233 -0.11 2.51 18.67
CA ASN A 233 0.25 1.37 17.82
C ASN A 233 -0.98 0.57 17.33
N GLY A 234 -2.10 1.26 17.10
CA GLY A 234 -3.33 0.71 16.52
C GLY A 234 -4.28 0.08 17.55
N GLN A 235 -4.03 0.21 18.85
CA GLN A 235 -4.92 -0.31 19.89
C GLN A 235 -6.28 0.40 19.89
N SER A 236 -6.30 1.69 19.57
CA SER A 236 -7.52 2.46 19.37
C SER A 236 -7.35 3.48 18.24
N TRP A 237 -8.48 3.86 17.63
CA TRP A 237 -8.54 4.73 16.47
C TRP A 237 -9.50 5.89 16.71
N GLN A 238 -9.11 7.08 16.27
CA GLN A 238 -9.92 8.29 16.33
C GLN A 238 -10.13 8.81 14.91
N SER A 239 -11.36 9.18 14.58
CA SER A 239 -11.62 9.78 13.26
C SER A 239 -10.94 11.14 13.16
N ILE A 240 -10.28 11.37 12.03
CA ILE A 240 -9.64 12.62 11.65
C ILE A 240 -10.22 13.14 10.31
N ALA A 241 -11.44 12.72 9.98
CA ALA A 241 -12.07 13.05 8.70
C ALA A 241 -12.72 14.46 8.68
N GLU A 242 -12.80 15.13 9.83
CA GLU A 242 -13.37 16.47 9.91
C GLU A 242 -12.56 17.46 9.04
N GLY A 243 -13.27 18.25 8.23
CA GLY A 243 -12.67 19.20 7.29
C GLY A 243 -12.28 18.61 5.92
N LEU A 244 -12.32 17.28 5.75
CA LEU A 244 -12.19 16.67 4.42
C LEU A 244 -13.47 16.89 3.58
N PRO A 245 -13.35 16.97 2.24
CA PRO A 245 -14.51 17.07 1.36
C PRO A 245 -15.38 15.80 1.35
N THR A 246 -14.77 14.65 1.67
CA THR A 246 -15.41 13.33 1.76
C THR A 246 -14.60 12.49 2.74
N ASP A 247 -15.23 11.49 3.36
CA ASP A 247 -14.57 10.53 4.24
C ASP A 247 -14.22 9.20 3.54
N PHE A 248 -14.40 9.14 2.21
CA PHE A 248 -14.12 8.00 1.36
C PHE A 248 -12.86 8.24 0.51
N GLY A 249 -12.04 7.20 0.38
CA GLY A 249 -10.79 7.22 -0.37
C GLY A 249 -10.12 5.85 -0.28
N PHE A 250 -9.01 5.63 -0.97
CA PHE A 250 -8.31 4.33 -0.90
C PHE A 250 -6.95 4.38 -0.22
N THR A 251 -6.22 5.50 -0.36
CA THR A 251 -4.83 5.60 0.06
C THR A 251 -4.66 6.60 1.19
N VAL A 252 -3.69 6.34 2.05
CA VAL A 252 -3.17 7.25 3.06
C VAL A 252 -1.64 7.11 3.06
N LEU A 253 -0.94 8.24 3.13
CA LEU A 253 0.52 8.32 3.17
C LEU A 253 0.93 9.12 4.41
N ALA A 254 1.94 8.67 5.14
CA ALA A 254 2.49 9.38 6.28
C ALA A 254 3.93 9.80 5.97
N HIS A 255 4.32 11.00 6.39
CA HIS A 255 5.63 11.54 6.10
C HIS A 255 6.73 10.67 6.72
N PRO A 256 7.80 10.32 5.98
CA PRO A 256 8.82 9.38 6.43
C PRO A 256 9.68 9.89 7.58
N THR A 257 9.71 11.20 7.82
CA THR A 257 10.56 11.83 8.86
C THR A 257 9.85 12.84 9.79
N ARG A 258 8.60 13.24 9.51
CA ARG A 258 7.90 14.29 10.28
C ARG A 258 6.60 13.72 10.86
N PRO A 259 6.43 13.70 12.19
CA PRO A 259 5.21 13.21 12.81
C PRO A 259 4.03 14.11 12.45
N GLY A 260 2.82 13.54 12.40
CA GLY A 260 1.59 14.30 12.14
C GLY A 260 1.38 14.78 10.69
N VAL A 261 2.38 14.65 9.80
CA VAL A 261 2.21 15.00 8.39
C VAL A 261 1.65 13.81 7.62
N VAL A 262 0.46 13.98 7.03
CA VAL A 262 -0.31 12.91 6.38
C VAL A 262 -1.00 13.43 5.12
N TRP A 263 -1.08 12.57 4.09
CA TRP A 263 -1.82 12.83 2.87
C TRP A 263 -2.89 11.76 2.64
N VAL A 264 -4.03 12.19 2.10
CA VAL A 264 -5.08 11.31 1.55
C VAL A 264 -5.49 11.79 0.16
N VAL A 265 -6.06 10.89 -0.64
CA VAL A 265 -6.63 11.22 -1.96
C VAL A 265 -8.13 10.93 -1.91
N PRO A 266 -8.97 11.95 -1.67
CA PRO A 266 -10.41 11.76 -1.50
C PRO A 266 -11.09 11.30 -2.79
N VAL A 267 -12.14 10.51 -2.61
CA VAL A 267 -13.03 10.01 -3.66
C VAL A 267 -14.46 10.30 -3.19
N ALA A 268 -15.34 10.75 -4.09
CA ALA A 268 -16.69 11.20 -3.77
C ALA A 268 -17.47 10.16 -2.95
N ASP A 269 -17.55 8.93 -3.47
CA ASP A 269 -18.19 7.82 -2.79
C ASP A 269 -17.72 6.45 -3.35
N ALA A 270 -18.15 5.37 -2.68
CA ALA A 270 -17.79 3.99 -3.02
C ALA A 270 -18.35 3.49 -4.37
N GLY A 271 -19.49 4.05 -4.80
CA GLY A 271 -20.23 3.71 -6.00
C GLY A 271 -19.64 4.35 -7.25
N GLU A 272 -19.43 5.67 -7.27
CA GLU A 272 -18.93 6.36 -8.46
C GLU A 272 -17.40 6.22 -8.62
N ARG A 273 -16.66 6.19 -7.51
CA ARG A 273 -15.19 6.08 -7.48
C ARG A 273 -14.47 7.13 -8.33
N ILE A 274 -14.99 8.35 -8.34
CA ILE A 274 -14.38 9.54 -8.93
C ILE A 274 -13.98 10.54 -7.82
N PRO A 275 -13.07 11.49 -8.07
CA PRO A 275 -12.75 12.53 -7.10
C PRO A 275 -13.98 13.40 -6.82
N PRO A 276 -14.11 13.99 -5.63
CA PRO A 276 -15.18 14.94 -5.34
C PRO A 276 -15.19 16.09 -6.36
N ASP A 277 -16.39 16.46 -6.81
CA ASP A 277 -16.62 17.45 -7.88
C ASP A 277 -15.88 17.15 -9.20
N ALA A 278 -15.46 15.88 -9.41
CA ALA A 278 -14.58 15.44 -10.49
C ALA A 278 -13.22 16.18 -10.53
N GLN A 279 -12.74 16.72 -9.40
CA GLN A 279 -11.46 17.41 -9.30
C GLN A 279 -10.44 16.54 -8.57
N LEU A 280 -9.46 15.99 -9.31
CA LEU A 280 -8.39 15.20 -8.69
C LEU A 280 -7.58 16.09 -7.75
N GLN A 281 -7.44 15.66 -6.50
CA GLN A 281 -6.79 16.44 -5.46
C GLN A 281 -6.19 15.54 -4.38
N VAL A 282 -5.17 16.06 -3.73
CA VAL A 282 -4.63 15.52 -2.49
C VAL A 282 -5.08 16.41 -1.34
N GLN A 283 -5.37 15.83 -0.18
CA GLN A 283 -5.58 16.56 1.06
C GLN A 283 -4.40 16.27 1.97
N ARG A 284 -3.76 17.33 2.48
CA ARG A 284 -2.62 17.25 3.39
C ARG A 284 -2.99 17.84 4.74
N SER A 285 -2.59 17.15 5.81
CA SER A 285 -2.53 17.70 7.16
C SER A 285 -1.07 17.76 7.61
N ASP A 286 -0.71 18.80 8.36
CA ASP A 286 0.58 18.92 9.06
C ASP A 286 0.40 18.84 10.60
N ASP A 287 -0.80 18.54 11.07
CA ASP A 287 -1.21 18.57 12.49
C ASP A 287 -1.97 17.30 12.88
N ALA A 288 -1.55 16.16 12.31
CA ALA A 288 -2.06 14.83 12.60
C ALA A 288 -3.56 14.63 12.31
N GLY A 289 -4.07 15.38 11.33
CA GLY A 289 -5.45 15.31 10.86
C GLY A 289 -6.42 16.26 11.57
N ALA A 290 -5.92 17.23 12.36
CA ALA A 290 -6.78 18.25 12.96
C ALA A 290 -7.27 19.29 11.94
N THR A 291 -6.43 19.63 10.96
CA THR A 291 -6.82 20.46 9.81
C THR A 291 -6.28 19.91 8.50
N TRP A 292 -6.99 20.18 7.41
CA TRP A 292 -6.67 19.71 6.07
C TRP A 292 -6.58 20.86 5.09
N ARG A 293 -5.62 20.79 4.16
CA ARG A 293 -5.52 21.68 3.01
C ARG A 293 -5.51 20.89 1.70
N ARG A 294 -6.17 21.47 0.71
CA ARG A 294 -6.18 20.97 -0.66
C ARG A 294 -4.85 21.25 -1.36
N GLN A 295 -4.30 20.23 -2.00
CA GLN A 295 -3.14 20.26 -2.88
C GLN A 295 -3.57 19.73 -4.25
N ALA A 296 -3.55 20.58 -5.28
CA ALA A 296 -4.04 20.22 -6.61
C ALA A 296 -3.30 20.90 -7.78
N ALA A 297 -2.29 21.72 -7.51
CA ALA A 297 -1.58 22.43 -8.58
C ALA A 297 -0.90 21.43 -9.52
N GLY A 298 -1.15 21.56 -10.83
CA GLY A 298 -0.62 20.68 -11.86
C GLY A 298 -1.35 19.33 -12.03
N LEU A 299 -2.34 19.03 -11.19
CA LEU A 299 -3.30 17.96 -11.43
C LEU A 299 -4.40 18.42 -12.41
N PRO A 300 -5.07 17.50 -13.14
CA PRO A 300 -6.12 17.87 -14.08
C PRO A 300 -7.35 18.46 -13.38
N ASP A 301 -7.92 19.52 -13.97
CA ASP A 301 -9.13 20.19 -13.49
C ASP A 301 -10.38 19.28 -13.51
N HIS A 302 -10.41 18.29 -14.41
CA HIS A 302 -11.47 17.29 -14.51
C HIS A 302 -10.89 15.88 -14.61
N SER A 303 -11.38 14.99 -13.76
CA SER A 303 -10.96 13.59 -13.69
C SER A 303 -12.12 12.70 -13.27
N TYR A 304 -12.33 11.61 -14.02
CA TYR A 304 -13.33 10.57 -13.74
C TYR A 304 -12.67 9.25 -13.34
N THR A 305 -11.51 9.35 -12.69
CA THR A 305 -10.73 8.20 -12.21
C THR A 305 -10.33 8.41 -10.75
N CYS A 306 -10.00 7.34 -10.05
CA CYS A 306 -9.45 7.39 -8.70
C CYS A 306 -7.99 6.94 -8.66
N VAL A 307 -7.38 7.14 -7.49
CA VAL A 307 -6.11 6.57 -7.07
C VAL A 307 -6.42 5.40 -6.12
N LEU A 308 -5.91 4.20 -6.40
CA LEU A 308 -6.10 3.02 -5.58
C LEU A 308 -5.18 3.00 -4.35
N ARG A 309 -5.45 2.06 -3.44
CA ARG A 309 -4.80 1.89 -2.13
C ARG A 309 -3.28 2.03 -2.19
N ASP A 310 -2.66 1.28 -3.11
CA ASP A 310 -1.22 1.22 -3.31
C ASP A 310 -0.72 2.00 -4.52
N ALA A 311 -1.63 2.62 -5.28
CA ALA A 311 -1.29 3.45 -6.44
C ALA A 311 -0.80 4.85 -6.05
N ALA A 312 -0.32 5.02 -4.81
CA ALA A 312 0.38 6.22 -4.37
C ALA A 312 1.58 5.82 -3.50
N GLY A 313 2.60 6.66 -3.49
CA GLY A 313 3.83 6.40 -2.73
C GLY A 313 4.62 7.68 -2.47
N LEU A 314 5.59 7.57 -1.57
CA LEU A 314 6.54 8.62 -1.23
C LEU A 314 7.97 8.14 -1.56
N ASP A 315 8.86 9.09 -1.85
CA ASP A 315 10.30 8.83 -1.77
C ASP A 315 10.85 9.25 -0.38
N SER A 316 12.16 9.13 -0.19
CA SER A 316 12.86 9.51 1.04
C SER A 316 13.72 10.77 0.89
N ALA A 317 13.49 11.58 -0.15
CA ALA A 317 14.26 12.79 -0.40
C ALA A 317 13.83 13.92 0.55
N ASP A 318 14.58 15.02 0.52
CA ASP A 318 14.22 16.28 1.20
C ASP A 318 14.26 17.44 0.17
N PRO A 319 13.13 18.08 -0.17
CA PRO A 319 11.77 17.76 0.27
C PRO A 319 11.27 16.39 -0.22
N VAL A 320 10.35 15.76 0.51
CA VAL A 320 9.77 14.45 0.18
C VAL A 320 8.98 14.53 -1.11
N GLY A 321 9.18 13.57 -2.02
CA GLY A 321 8.38 13.43 -3.23
C GLY A 321 7.06 12.69 -2.98
N VAL A 322 6.00 13.13 -3.65
CA VAL A 322 4.65 12.52 -3.60
C VAL A 322 4.26 12.04 -4.99
N TYR A 323 3.89 10.76 -5.11
CA TYR A 323 3.64 10.12 -6.40
C TYR A 323 2.24 9.51 -6.44
N LEU A 324 1.49 9.75 -7.51
CA LEU A 324 0.10 9.30 -7.67
C LEU A 324 -0.07 8.59 -9.02
N GLY A 325 -0.67 7.41 -9.01
CA GLY A 325 -1.05 6.64 -10.17
C GLY A 325 -2.57 6.48 -10.25
N THR A 326 -3.13 6.65 -11.44
CA THR A 326 -4.57 6.68 -11.67
C THR A 326 -5.04 5.48 -12.50
N ARG A 327 -6.32 5.10 -12.34
CA ARG A 327 -6.91 3.97 -13.10
C ARG A 327 -6.96 4.19 -14.61
N ASN A 328 -6.89 5.43 -15.09
CA ASN A 328 -6.85 5.75 -16.53
C ASN A 328 -5.42 5.80 -17.10
N GLY A 329 -4.40 5.49 -16.31
CA GLY A 329 -3.03 5.33 -16.81
C GLY A 329 -2.14 6.56 -16.69
N ASP A 330 -2.58 7.62 -16.02
CA ASP A 330 -1.73 8.78 -15.72
C ASP A 330 -0.97 8.59 -14.41
N VAL A 331 0.29 9.02 -14.39
CA VAL A 331 1.14 9.06 -13.19
C VAL A 331 1.68 10.48 -12.99
N PHE A 332 1.52 11.00 -11.78
CA PHE A 332 1.95 12.32 -11.37
C PHE A 332 3.03 12.22 -10.30
N ALA A 333 3.98 13.14 -10.32
CA ALA A 333 5.05 13.28 -9.35
C ALA A 333 5.10 14.73 -8.85
N SER A 334 5.29 14.89 -7.56
CA SER A 334 5.67 16.12 -6.88
C SER A 334 7.04 15.91 -6.25
N ALA A 335 7.90 16.92 -6.31
CA ALA A 335 9.19 16.94 -5.62
C ALA A 335 9.20 17.93 -4.44
N ASP A 336 8.03 18.46 -4.07
CA ASP A 336 7.79 19.55 -3.13
C ASP A 336 6.65 19.22 -2.16
N GLU A 337 6.56 17.96 -1.72
CA GLU A 337 5.59 17.51 -0.71
C GLU A 337 4.10 17.71 -1.10
N GLY A 338 3.82 17.61 -2.39
CA GLY A 338 2.50 17.73 -2.98
C GLY A 338 2.07 19.17 -3.29
N GLU A 339 2.92 20.18 -3.09
CA GLU A 339 2.55 21.57 -3.40
C GLU A 339 2.32 21.77 -4.91
N SER A 340 3.09 21.10 -5.78
CA SER A 340 2.85 21.04 -7.22
C SER A 340 3.16 19.69 -7.83
N PHE A 341 2.35 19.27 -8.81
CA PHE A 341 2.49 18.00 -9.51
C PHE A 341 2.84 18.20 -10.98
N GLN A 342 3.69 17.33 -11.50
CA GLN A 342 3.90 17.14 -12.94
C GLN A 342 3.47 15.74 -13.35
N ARG A 343 2.90 15.60 -14.55
CA ARG A 343 2.59 14.29 -15.12
C ARG A 343 3.86 13.68 -15.73
N ILE A 344 4.29 12.54 -15.20
CA ILE A 344 5.52 11.83 -15.62
C ILE A 344 5.25 10.64 -16.54
N ALA A 345 4.01 10.14 -16.56
CA ALA A 345 3.56 9.12 -17.51
C ALA A 345 2.07 9.30 -17.83
N THR A 346 1.66 8.85 -19.03
CA THR A 346 0.26 8.89 -19.50
C THR A 346 -0.02 7.70 -20.41
N GLN A 347 -1.30 7.36 -20.58
CA GLN A 347 -1.77 6.24 -21.41
C GLN A 347 -1.19 4.88 -21.01
N LEU A 348 -0.84 4.70 -19.74
CA LEU A 348 -0.54 3.38 -19.21
C LEU A 348 -1.83 2.57 -19.03
N PRO A 349 -1.74 1.24 -18.88
CA PRO A 349 -2.85 0.47 -18.34
C PRO A 349 -3.20 0.95 -16.93
N ASP A 350 -4.37 0.52 -16.45
CA ASP A 350 -4.87 0.74 -15.10
C ASP A 350 -3.77 0.56 -14.02
N VAL A 351 -3.37 1.65 -13.37
CA VAL A 351 -2.27 1.68 -12.38
C VAL A 351 -2.76 1.14 -11.05
N LEU A 352 -2.09 0.10 -10.56
CA LEU A 352 -2.45 -0.63 -9.35
C LEU A 352 -1.54 -0.29 -8.17
N VAL A 353 -0.25 -0.05 -8.45
CA VAL A 353 0.76 0.23 -7.43
C VAL A 353 1.78 1.25 -7.92
N VAL A 354 2.15 2.19 -7.05
CA VAL A 354 3.24 3.14 -7.23
C VAL A 354 4.18 3.05 -6.03
N ARG A 355 5.47 2.86 -6.28
CA ARG A 355 6.51 2.87 -5.25
C ARG A 355 7.67 3.74 -5.69
N ALA A 356 8.15 4.61 -4.81
CA ALA A 356 9.28 5.46 -5.07
C ALA A 356 10.40 5.22 -4.07
N ALA A 357 11.64 5.42 -4.50
CA ALA A 357 12.82 5.36 -3.64
C ALA A 357 13.97 6.15 -4.25
N GLN A 358 14.92 6.57 -3.40
CA GLN A 358 16.23 7.04 -3.85
C GLN A 358 17.24 5.89 -3.80
N LEU A 359 17.88 5.61 -4.94
CA LEU A 359 18.96 4.65 -5.08
C LEU A 359 20.31 5.39 -5.12
N VAL A 360 21.36 4.81 -4.53
CA VAL A 360 22.69 5.45 -4.38
C VAL A 360 23.72 4.92 -5.36
#